data_AF-F2NFB9-F1
#
_entry.id   AF-F2NFB9-F1
#
_cell.length_a   1.000
_cell.length_b   1.000
_cell.length_c   1.000
_cell.angle_alpha   90.00
_cell.angle_beta   90.00
_cell.angle_gamma   90.00
#
_symmetry.space_group_name_H-M   'P 1'
#
loop_
_entity.id
_entity.type
_entity.pdbx_description
1 polymer ?
#
loop_
_entity_poly.entity_id
_entity_poly.type
_entity_poly.pdbx_seq_one_letter_code
_entity_poly.pdbx_strand_id
1 'polypeptide(L)'
;MGTVVKEYTFVDLDVEGNINVTGKVDGVDISEHAANVSIHHTHGNLANLNLVNQNVGTSGSPEFKGLTINGDIKVTGKVDGLDVSVHAADAVVHHTHTNRANLDVINQNLGTANAPAFAGLTVNGNLTVTGSVDGVDVSAHAARHQVGGADALTGNLDANARVQVKANGTAIAARRSVNFIAGSNVTLTAADSAANETVNVTIAAAGGTTDPQVVKGVAGEALAAYDLCYLKADGKYWKAASGSVATMPGLVLASAAFTANQSGSFIRRGQVTNSKWAFATVGGFVYAGSTAGSLTQTIPSASGEQLQIVGIAKSATQIDFEPNLLLVEVA
;
A
#
# COMPACT_ATOMS: atom_id res chain seq x y z
N MET A 1 126.61 35.25 -78.88
CA MET A 1 125.62 34.77 -77.89
C MET A 1 125.20 33.38 -78.33
N GLY A 2 125.43 32.34 -77.53
CA GLY A 2 125.05 30.97 -77.89
C GLY A 2 125.72 29.94 -76.98
N THR A 3 125.08 29.63 -75.86
CA THR A 3 125.50 28.52 -74.98
C THR A 3 124.95 27.22 -75.58
N VAL A 4 125.83 26.26 -75.83
CA VAL A 4 125.51 24.94 -76.38
C VAL A 4 124.97 24.05 -75.25
N VAL A 5 123.74 23.57 -75.36
CA VAL A 5 123.15 22.60 -74.41
C VAL A 5 123.48 21.19 -74.91
N LYS A 6 124.06 20.34 -74.06
CA LYS A 6 124.26 18.92 -74.34
C LYS A 6 123.18 18.11 -73.62
N GLU A 7 122.36 17.38 -74.37
CA GLU A 7 121.38 16.42 -73.85
C GLU A 7 122.04 15.05 -73.64
N TYR A 8 121.77 14.40 -72.49
CA TYR A 8 122.27 13.07 -72.15
C TYR A 8 121.08 12.16 -71.81
N THR A 9 121.04 10.96 -72.39
CA THR A 9 120.05 9.91 -72.06
C THR A 9 120.74 8.82 -71.26
N PHE A 10 120.26 8.55 -70.05
CA PHE A 10 120.75 7.45 -69.21
C PHE A 10 119.80 6.26 -69.33
N VAL A 11 120.34 5.06 -69.53
CA VAL A 11 119.60 3.79 -69.53
C VAL A 11 120.12 2.96 -68.36
N ASP A 12 119.22 2.36 -67.59
CA ASP A 12 119.52 1.53 -66.42
C ASP A 12 120.35 2.25 -65.33
N LEU A 13 119.99 3.51 -65.05
CA LEU A 13 120.61 4.28 -63.97
C LEU A 13 120.12 3.77 -62.60
N ASP A 14 120.97 3.03 -61.90
CA ASP A 14 120.75 2.65 -60.50
C ASP A 14 121.36 3.73 -59.59
N VAL A 15 120.54 4.34 -58.71
CA VAL A 15 120.96 5.45 -57.85
C VAL A 15 120.63 5.12 -56.40
N GLU A 16 121.65 4.84 -55.60
CA GLU A 16 121.49 4.72 -54.16
C GLU A 16 121.60 6.11 -53.51
N GLY A 17 120.47 6.66 -53.07
CA GLY A 17 120.40 7.93 -52.34
C GLY A 17 119.20 8.80 -52.71
N ASN A 18 119.09 9.95 -52.07
CA ASN A 18 118.05 10.93 -52.39
C ASN A 18 118.38 11.64 -53.71
N ILE A 19 117.51 11.50 -54.69
CA ILE A 19 117.63 12.22 -55.97
C ILE A 19 116.88 13.54 -55.86
N ASN A 20 117.60 14.66 -55.93
CA ASN A 20 117.00 15.98 -56.10
C ASN A 20 116.87 16.28 -57.59
N VAL A 21 115.65 16.14 -58.12
CA VAL A 21 115.32 16.51 -59.49
C VAL A 21 114.77 17.93 -59.50
N THR A 22 115.46 18.84 -60.21
CA THR A 22 114.96 20.21 -60.47
C THR A 22 114.60 20.34 -61.94
N GLY A 23 113.33 20.66 -62.23
CA GLY A 23 112.81 20.81 -63.59
C GLY A 23 111.77 19.75 -63.94
N LYS A 24 111.69 19.41 -65.24
CA LYS A 24 110.70 18.48 -65.78
C LYS A 24 111.28 17.07 -65.90
N VAL A 25 110.48 16.04 -65.58
CA VAL A 25 110.76 14.64 -65.91
C VAL A 25 109.82 14.25 -67.04
N ASP A 26 110.36 13.79 -68.17
CA ASP A 26 109.59 13.45 -69.39
C ASP A 26 108.59 14.53 -69.84
N GLY A 27 108.98 15.81 -69.71
CA GLY A 27 108.16 16.96 -70.10
C GLY A 27 107.10 17.41 -69.08
N VAL A 28 106.97 16.70 -67.96
CA VAL A 28 106.05 17.04 -66.85
C VAL A 28 106.82 17.75 -65.74
N ASP A 29 106.32 18.91 -65.30
CA ASP A 29 106.89 19.64 -64.17
C ASP A 29 106.57 18.91 -62.86
N ILE A 30 107.61 18.40 -62.19
CA ILE A 30 107.44 17.58 -60.98
C ILE A 30 107.34 18.43 -59.70
N SER A 31 107.53 19.75 -59.80
CA SER A 31 107.39 20.66 -58.67
C SER A 31 105.93 20.80 -58.19
N GLU A 32 104.94 20.55 -59.04
CA GLU A 32 103.52 20.52 -58.68
C GLU A 32 103.12 19.25 -57.92
N HIS A 33 103.83 18.13 -58.13
CA HIS A 33 103.48 16.86 -57.49
C HIS A 33 103.80 16.86 -55.98
N ALA A 34 104.80 17.64 -55.54
CA ALA A 34 105.10 17.81 -54.12
C ALA A 34 103.95 18.47 -53.32
N ALA A 35 103.08 19.27 -53.97
CA ALA A 35 101.90 19.85 -53.34
C ALA A 35 100.74 18.84 -53.21
N ASN A 36 100.67 17.82 -54.07
CA ASN A 36 99.54 16.89 -54.14
C ASN A 36 99.66 15.64 -53.24
N VAL A 37 100.81 15.40 -52.60
CA VAL A 37 100.98 14.29 -51.64
C VAL A 37 100.34 14.60 -50.26
N SER A 38 99.86 15.82 -50.03
CA SER A 38 99.29 16.25 -48.73
C SER A 38 97.80 15.92 -48.50
N ILE A 39 97.10 15.25 -49.42
CA ILE A 39 95.66 14.96 -49.28
C ILE A 39 95.41 13.46 -49.13
N HIS A 40 96.09 12.84 -48.17
CA HIS A 40 95.71 11.51 -47.66
C HIS A 40 95.14 11.67 -46.25
N HIS A 41 93.83 11.44 -46.15
CA HIS A 41 93.05 11.07 -44.96
C HIS A 41 93.50 11.61 -43.59
N THR A 42 92.81 12.64 -43.09
CA THR A 42 92.76 12.93 -41.65
C THR A 42 91.31 12.94 -41.16
N HIS A 43 90.96 11.95 -40.35
CA HIS A 43 89.63 11.72 -39.81
C HIS A 43 89.29 12.72 -38.71
N GLY A 44 88.33 13.62 -38.99
CA GLY A 44 87.77 14.57 -38.02
C GLY A 44 86.29 14.32 -37.71
N ASN A 45 85.89 13.07 -37.44
CA ASN A 45 84.45 12.76 -37.28
C ASN A 45 84.07 11.87 -36.09
N LEU A 46 84.73 12.08 -34.95
CA LEU A 46 84.32 11.48 -33.66
C LEU A 46 82.94 12.00 -33.18
N ALA A 47 82.41 13.07 -33.77
CA ALA A 47 81.06 13.59 -33.50
C ALA A 47 79.95 12.90 -34.32
N ASN A 48 80.28 12.03 -35.28
CA ASN A 48 79.32 11.46 -36.23
C ASN A 48 79.03 9.98 -36.00
N LEU A 49 79.38 9.45 -34.82
CA LEU A 49 79.05 8.09 -34.42
C LEU A 49 77.87 8.01 -33.43
N ASN A 50 77.34 9.15 -32.98
CA ASN A 50 76.20 9.19 -32.04
C ASN A 50 74.94 9.89 -32.59
N LEU A 51 74.96 10.32 -33.86
CA LEU A 51 73.81 10.74 -34.64
C LEU A 51 73.94 10.07 -36.01
N VAL A 52 73.22 8.98 -36.25
CA VAL A 52 73.07 8.44 -37.61
C VAL A 52 72.15 9.40 -38.37
N ASN A 53 72.66 10.57 -38.77
CA ASN A 53 71.99 11.42 -39.74
C ASN A 53 72.31 10.85 -41.13
N GLN A 54 71.45 9.99 -41.66
CA GLN A 54 71.66 9.36 -42.97
C GLN A 54 71.58 10.33 -44.15
N ASN A 55 71.30 11.63 -43.92
CA ASN A 55 71.21 12.65 -44.96
C ASN A 55 70.35 12.21 -46.15
N VAL A 56 69.27 11.45 -45.85
CA VAL A 56 68.36 10.96 -46.88
C VAL A 56 67.60 12.16 -47.42
N GLY A 57 67.76 12.43 -48.72
CA GLY A 57 67.08 13.54 -49.38
C GLY A 57 65.55 13.41 -49.29
N THR A 58 64.82 14.49 -49.54
CA THR A 58 63.34 14.58 -49.37
C THR A 58 62.52 13.63 -50.25
N SER A 59 63.16 12.89 -51.17
CA SER A 59 62.58 11.86 -52.04
C SER A 59 63.04 10.44 -51.72
N GLY A 60 63.89 10.24 -50.71
CA GLY A 60 64.38 8.93 -50.31
C GLY A 60 63.41 8.22 -49.36
N SER A 61 63.00 7.00 -49.72
CA SER A 61 62.24 6.07 -48.87
C SER A 61 63.12 4.88 -48.46
N PRO A 62 64.05 5.03 -47.50
CA PRO A 62 64.87 3.94 -47.02
C PRO A 62 64.00 2.91 -46.28
N GLU A 63 64.10 1.65 -46.67
CA GLU A 63 63.40 0.55 -45.99
C GLU A 63 64.34 -0.05 -44.92
N PHE A 64 64.14 0.27 -43.65
CA PHE A 64 64.93 -0.28 -42.55
C PHE A 64 64.38 -1.63 -42.08
N LYS A 65 64.65 -2.70 -42.83
CA LYS A 65 64.26 -4.05 -42.41
C LYS A 65 65.03 -4.47 -41.16
N GLY A 66 64.30 -4.86 -40.11
CA GLY A 66 64.89 -5.41 -38.89
C GLY A 66 65.47 -4.40 -37.91
N LEU A 67 65.13 -3.11 -38.03
CA LEU A 67 65.53 -2.10 -37.05
C LEU A 67 64.87 -2.36 -35.69
N THR A 68 65.69 -2.57 -34.65
CA THR A 68 65.23 -2.64 -33.25
C THR A 68 65.68 -1.37 -32.53
N ILE A 69 64.74 -0.60 -32.00
CA ILE A 69 65.02 0.60 -31.19
C ILE A 69 64.70 0.26 -29.74
N ASN A 70 65.72 0.19 -28.88
CA ASN A 70 65.59 -0.17 -27.47
C ASN A 70 65.26 1.03 -26.56
N GLY A 71 64.60 2.07 -27.08
CA GLY A 71 64.26 3.30 -26.37
C GLY A 71 63.12 4.07 -27.03
N ASP A 72 62.79 5.23 -26.48
CA ASP A 72 61.66 6.04 -26.96
C ASP A 72 61.92 6.62 -28.34
N ILE A 73 60.94 6.50 -29.24
CA ILE A 73 60.97 7.12 -30.57
C ILE A 73 60.19 8.42 -30.49
N LYS A 74 60.89 9.56 -30.60
CA LYS A 74 60.24 10.86 -30.78
C LYS A 74 59.95 11.09 -32.26
N VAL A 75 58.68 10.95 -32.65
CA VAL A 75 58.22 11.30 -33.99
C VAL A 75 57.62 12.70 -33.99
N THR A 76 58.02 13.55 -34.94
CA THR A 76 57.31 14.80 -35.26
C THR A 76 56.69 14.67 -36.64
N GLY A 77 55.35 14.73 -36.73
CA GLY A 77 54.61 14.62 -37.98
C GLY A 77 53.89 13.27 -38.15
N LYS A 78 53.85 12.77 -39.40
CA LYS A 78 53.09 11.57 -39.76
C LYS A 78 53.94 10.30 -39.72
N VAL A 79 53.38 9.19 -39.25
CA VAL A 79 53.90 7.82 -39.45
C VAL A 79 52.94 7.12 -40.39
N ASP A 80 53.45 6.54 -41.48
CA ASP A 80 52.65 5.86 -42.52
C ASP A 80 51.46 6.71 -43.04
N GLY A 81 51.67 8.02 -43.18
CA GLY A 81 50.67 8.96 -43.68
C GLY A 81 49.62 9.42 -42.65
N LEU A 82 49.63 8.85 -41.44
CA LEU A 82 48.79 9.22 -40.32
C LEU A 82 49.52 10.19 -39.39
N ASP A 83 48.89 11.32 -39.06
CA ASP A 83 49.44 12.26 -38.09
C ASP A 83 49.44 11.60 -36.70
N VAL A 84 50.59 11.53 -36.04
CA VAL A 84 50.72 10.91 -34.71
C VAL A 84 50.58 11.98 -33.60
N SER A 85 50.59 13.27 -33.95
CA SER A 85 50.34 14.35 -32.97
C SER A 85 48.90 14.34 -32.43
N VAL A 86 47.94 13.76 -33.16
CA VAL A 86 46.58 13.54 -32.66
C VAL A 86 46.52 12.47 -31.57
N HIS A 87 47.47 11.52 -31.53
CA HIS A 87 47.55 10.53 -30.44
C HIS A 87 48.11 11.11 -29.13
N ALA A 88 48.83 12.24 -29.17
CA ALA A 88 49.25 12.94 -27.95
C ALA A 88 48.09 13.71 -27.29
N ALA A 89 47.07 14.11 -28.06
CA ALA A 89 45.80 14.60 -27.53
C ALA A 89 44.87 13.46 -27.08
N ASP A 90 45.23 12.21 -27.42
CA ASP A 90 44.46 11.00 -27.18
C ASP A 90 44.93 10.25 -25.93
N ALA A 91 44.86 10.93 -24.79
CA ALA A 91 44.89 10.28 -23.48
C ALA A 91 43.59 9.47 -23.19
N VAL A 92 42.71 9.29 -24.18
CA VAL A 92 41.35 8.75 -24.01
C VAL A 92 41.17 7.40 -24.71
N VAL A 93 41.93 7.06 -25.74
CA VAL A 93 41.76 5.81 -26.52
C VAL A 93 42.90 4.80 -26.28
N HIS A 94 43.25 4.57 -25.01
CA HIS A 94 43.93 3.34 -24.62
C HIS A 94 43.32 2.77 -23.35
N HIS A 95 42.45 1.77 -23.49
CA HIS A 95 42.16 0.85 -22.38
C HIS A 95 42.78 -0.51 -22.72
N THR A 96 44.05 -0.69 -22.38
CA THR A 96 44.62 -2.02 -22.18
C THR A 96 44.35 -2.43 -20.73
N HIS A 97 43.98 -3.71 -20.52
CA HIS A 97 44.10 -4.54 -19.31
C HIS A 97 42.81 -5.32 -18.93
N THR A 98 43.04 -6.51 -18.37
CA THR A 98 42.14 -7.64 -18.14
C THR A 98 41.06 -7.43 -17.05
N ASN A 99 40.98 -6.25 -16.43
CA ASN A 99 39.94 -5.88 -15.46
C ASN A 99 38.82 -5.04 -16.09
N ARG A 100 38.34 -5.49 -17.25
CA ARG A 100 37.10 -5.01 -17.92
C ARG A 100 35.87 -5.00 -16.98
N ALA A 101 35.94 -5.73 -15.87
CA ALA A 101 34.94 -5.70 -14.81
C ALA A 101 34.87 -4.38 -14.03
N ASN A 102 35.78 -3.41 -14.23
CA ASN A 102 35.74 -2.09 -13.58
C ASN A 102 35.44 -0.92 -14.53
N LEU A 103 35.09 -1.17 -15.80
CA LEU A 103 34.32 -0.19 -16.63
C LEU A 103 32.84 -0.13 -16.21
N ASP A 104 32.54 -0.74 -15.06
CA ASP A 104 31.26 -0.90 -14.37
C ASP A 104 30.65 0.41 -13.83
N VAL A 105 31.06 1.57 -14.36
CA VAL A 105 30.36 2.83 -14.11
C VAL A 105 30.17 3.51 -15.46
N ILE A 106 29.19 3.03 -16.22
CA ILE A 106 28.67 3.66 -17.44
C ILE A 106 28.10 5.04 -17.05
N ASN A 107 28.96 6.04 -16.85
CA ASN A 107 28.56 7.43 -16.84
C ASN A 107 28.58 7.91 -18.30
N GLN A 108 27.42 7.94 -18.93
CA GLN A 108 27.26 8.36 -20.34
C GLN A 108 27.50 9.86 -20.56
N ASN A 109 27.83 10.61 -19.49
CA ASN A 109 28.09 12.05 -19.52
C ASN A 109 26.96 12.85 -20.19
N LEU A 110 25.73 12.38 -20.01
CA LEU A 110 24.53 13.03 -20.53
C LEU A 110 24.25 14.25 -19.66
N GLY A 111 24.26 15.44 -20.27
CA GLY A 111 23.83 16.68 -19.63
C GLY A 111 22.31 16.75 -19.46
N THR A 112 21.83 17.76 -18.73
CA THR A 112 20.42 17.95 -18.37
C THR A 112 19.47 18.20 -19.56
N ALA A 113 20.01 18.34 -20.78
CA ALA A 113 19.24 18.51 -22.01
C ALA A 113 19.25 17.26 -22.91
N ASN A 114 20.00 16.22 -22.54
CA ASN A 114 20.08 14.98 -23.33
C ASN A 114 18.89 14.07 -23.01
N ALA A 115 18.17 13.62 -24.04
CA ALA A 115 17.06 12.67 -23.94
C ALA A 115 17.32 11.41 -24.79
N PRO A 116 18.31 10.57 -24.42
CA PRO A 116 18.60 9.35 -25.16
C PRO A 116 17.44 8.35 -25.02
N ALA A 117 17.03 7.76 -26.13
CA ALA A 117 16.07 6.67 -26.15
C ALA A 117 16.80 5.33 -26.14
N PHE A 118 16.72 4.59 -25.04
CA PHE A 118 17.28 3.22 -24.95
C PHE A 118 16.23 2.18 -25.34
N ALA A 119 15.88 2.16 -26.63
CA ALA A 119 14.93 1.17 -27.15
C ALA A 119 15.45 -0.26 -26.89
N GLY A 120 14.66 -1.06 -26.17
CA GLY A 120 14.99 -2.46 -25.87
C GLY A 120 15.97 -2.68 -24.72
N LEU A 121 16.26 -1.68 -23.88
CA LEU A 121 17.06 -1.87 -22.68
C LEU A 121 16.42 -2.92 -21.75
N THR A 122 17.16 -3.98 -21.46
CA THR A 122 16.78 -5.01 -20.49
C THR A 122 17.73 -4.94 -19.30
N VAL A 123 17.23 -4.59 -18.12
CA VAL A 123 18.01 -4.57 -16.88
C VAL A 123 17.69 -5.83 -16.08
N ASN A 124 18.63 -6.78 -16.04
CA ASN A 124 18.45 -8.07 -15.35
C ASN A 124 18.74 -8.01 -13.83
N GLY A 125 18.94 -6.80 -13.28
CA GLY A 125 19.26 -6.55 -11.87
C GLY A 125 18.43 -5.41 -11.29
N ASN A 126 18.77 -4.97 -10.07
CA ASN A 126 18.06 -3.88 -9.40
C ASN A 126 18.39 -2.53 -10.05
N LEU A 127 17.36 -1.75 -10.37
CA LEU A 127 17.48 -0.37 -10.80
C LEU A 127 17.17 0.57 -9.62
N THR A 128 18.12 1.43 -9.25
CA THR A 128 17.88 2.48 -8.25
C THR A 128 17.53 3.77 -8.96
N VAL A 129 16.29 4.24 -8.80
CA VAL A 129 15.83 5.53 -9.36
C VAL A 129 15.71 6.55 -8.25
N THR A 130 16.46 7.65 -8.33
CA THR A 130 16.29 8.82 -7.47
C THR A 130 15.51 9.87 -8.24
N GLY A 131 14.19 9.95 -8.01
CA GLY A 131 13.30 10.93 -8.65
C GLY A 131 12.13 10.29 -9.42
N SER A 132 11.70 10.96 -10.48
CA SER A 132 10.53 10.58 -11.26
C SER A 132 10.84 9.65 -12.43
N VAL A 133 10.00 8.63 -12.63
CA VAL A 133 9.92 7.84 -13.87
C VAL A 133 8.70 8.33 -14.63
N ASP A 134 8.87 8.75 -15.88
CA ASP A 134 7.79 9.30 -16.72
C ASP A 134 6.99 10.42 -16.04
N GLY A 135 7.67 11.26 -15.25
CA GLY A 135 7.05 12.36 -14.49
C GLY A 135 6.43 11.95 -13.15
N VAL A 136 6.43 10.66 -12.80
CA VAL A 136 5.91 10.13 -11.53
C VAL A 136 7.04 9.87 -10.54
N ASP A 137 7.06 10.60 -9.42
CA ASP A 137 8.02 10.36 -8.32
C ASP A 137 7.77 9.00 -7.66
N VAL A 138 8.72 8.09 -7.84
CA VAL A 138 8.65 6.71 -7.32
C VAL A 138 9.04 6.65 -5.84
N SER A 139 9.79 7.64 -5.34
CA SER A 139 10.22 7.70 -3.93
C SER A 139 9.08 8.02 -2.96
N ALA A 140 8.03 8.68 -3.45
CA ALA A 140 6.81 9.02 -2.71
C ALA A 140 5.68 7.97 -2.86
N HIS A 141 5.96 6.78 -3.40
CA HIS A 141 4.93 5.78 -3.72
C HIS A 141 4.01 5.44 -2.54
N ALA A 142 4.56 5.28 -1.34
CA ALA A 142 3.75 5.00 -0.14
C ALA A 142 2.85 6.19 0.29
N ALA A 143 3.25 7.43 0.00
CA ALA A 143 2.47 8.63 0.33
C ALA A 143 1.35 8.88 -0.69
N ARG A 144 1.56 8.49 -1.95
CA ARG A 144 0.55 8.59 -3.01
C ARG A 144 -0.67 7.69 -2.80
N HIS A 145 -0.51 6.57 -2.09
CA HIS A 145 -1.59 5.63 -1.72
C HIS A 145 -2.46 6.08 -0.54
N GLN A 146 -2.11 7.18 0.14
CA GLN A 146 -2.91 7.68 1.26
C GLN A 146 -4.18 8.38 0.76
N VAL A 147 -5.21 8.44 1.61
CA VAL A 147 -6.48 9.13 1.29
C VAL A 147 -6.20 10.60 0.96
N GLY A 148 -6.53 11.02 -0.27
CA GLY A 148 -6.24 12.37 -0.80
C GLY A 148 -4.94 12.51 -1.60
N GLY A 149 -4.18 11.43 -1.77
CA GLY A 149 -3.01 11.37 -2.66
C GLY A 149 -3.37 11.30 -4.15
N ALA A 150 -2.37 11.51 -5.02
CA ALA A 150 -2.55 11.59 -6.48
C ALA A 150 -2.88 10.23 -7.16
N ASP A 151 -2.67 9.12 -6.47
CA ASP A 151 -3.09 7.75 -6.85
C ASP A 151 -3.54 7.05 -5.58
N ALA A 152 -4.44 7.73 -4.86
CA ALA A 152 -5.10 7.12 -3.74
C ALA A 152 -5.73 5.82 -4.23
N LEU A 153 -5.58 4.73 -3.47
CA LEU A 153 -6.25 3.47 -3.78
C LEU A 153 -7.76 3.73 -3.83
N THR A 154 -8.30 3.89 -5.03
CA THR A 154 -9.72 4.07 -5.29
C THR A 154 -10.35 2.75 -5.67
N GLY A 155 -11.43 2.39 -4.99
CA GLY A 155 -12.09 1.09 -5.06
C GLY A 155 -12.15 0.43 -3.68
N ASN A 156 -12.71 -0.78 -3.60
CA ASN A 156 -12.63 -1.59 -2.39
C ASN A 156 -11.17 -1.97 -2.17
N LEU A 157 -10.43 -1.09 -1.47
CA LEU A 157 -9.35 -1.48 -0.58
C LEU A 157 -9.77 -2.81 0.05
N ASP A 158 -8.88 -3.78 0.18
CA ASP A 158 -9.15 -5.06 0.85
C ASP A 158 -9.42 -4.90 2.38
N ALA A 159 -9.75 -3.65 2.76
CA ALA A 159 -10.34 -3.05 3.94
C ALA A 159 -11.67 -3.67 4.37
N ASN A 160 -11.56 -4.75 5.14
CA ASN A 160 -12.45 -4.94 6.29
C ASN A 160 -12.18 -3.84 7.34
N ALA A 161 -12.57 -2.60 7.05
CA ALA A 161 -12.55 -1.51 8.03
C ALA A 161 -13.36 -1.98 9.25
N ARG A 162 -12.73 -2.07 10.43
CA ARG A 162 -13.42 -2.48 11.66
C ARG A 162 -14.56 -1.49 11.91
N VAL A 163 -15.80 -1.95 11.88
CA VAL A 163 -16.94 -1.10 12.23
C VAL A 163 -16.83 -0.77 13.72
N GLN A 164 -16.60 0.51 14.06
CA GLN A 164 -16.63 0.96 15.45
C GLN A 164 -18.08 1.00 15.90
N VAL A 165 -18.46 0.08 16.79
CA VAL A 165 -19.80 0.04 17.38
C VAL A 165 -19.77 0.84 18.68
N LYS A 166 -20.65 1.85 18.78
CA LYS A 166 -20.84 2.65 20.00
C LYS A 166 -22.24 2.41 20.57
N ALA A 167 -22.36 2.34 21.90
CA ALA A 167 -23.66 2.53 22.56
C ALA A 167 -23.61 3.81 23.37
N ASN A 168 -24.63 4.66 23.21
CA ASN A 168 -24.76 5.94 23.92
C ASN A 168 -23.46 6.78 23.85
N GLY A 169 -22.83 6.82 22.67
CA GLY A 169 -21.60 7.56 22.41
C GLY A 169 -20.30 6.86 22.85
N THR A 170 -20.36 5.75 23.59
CA THR A 170 -19.18 5.02 24.08
C THR A 170 -18.85 3.84 23.18
N ALA A 171 -17.60 3.73 22.71
CA ALA A 171 -17.16 2.60 21.88
C ALA A 171 -17.18 1.30 22.68
N ILE A 172 -17.95 0.32 22.20
CA ILE A 172 -18.06 -1.01 22.82
C ILE A 172 -17.10 -2.00 22.14
N ALA A 173 -16.94 -1.91 20.82
CA ALA A 173 -16.05 -2.80 20.08
C ALA A 173 -15.68 -2.25 18.70
N ALA A 174 -14.57 -2.76 18.17
CA ALA A 174 -14.20 -2.65 16.76
C ALA A 174 -13.85 -4.06 16.28
N ARG A 175 -14.75 -4.66 15.49
CA ARG A 175 -14.66 -6.05 15.02
C ARG A 175 -14.97 -6.13 13.53
N ARG A 176 -14.65 -7.28 12.92
CA ARG A 176 -14.86 -7.54 11.48
C ARG A 176 -16.31 -7.89 11.13
N SER A 177 -17.09 -8.28 12.14
CA SER A 177 -18.50 -8.59 12.00
C SER A 177 -19.27 -8.06 13.21
N VAL A 178 -20.51 -7.67 12.97
CA VAL A 178 -21.51 -7.33 13.99
C VAL A 178 -22.55 -8.43 13.96
N ASN A 179 -22.84 -9.03 15.11
CA ASN A 179 -23.91 -10.02 15.25
C ASN A 179 -25.09 -9.37 15.99
N PHE A 180 -26.23 -9.25 15.32
CA PHE A 180 -27.46 -8.78 15.95
C PHE A 180 -28.21 -9.98 16.55
N ILE A 181 -28.47 -9.93 17.86
CA ILE A 181 -29.18 -11.00 18.58
C ILE A 181 -30.56 -10.47 18.96
N ALA A 182 -31.61 -11.13 18.47
CA ALA A 182 -32.99 -10.78 18.77
C ALA A 182 -33.30 -11.10 20.24
N GLY A 183 -33.79 -10.11 20.98
CA GLY A 183 -34.39 -10.31 22.29
C GLY A 183 -35.82 -10.86 22.20
N SER A 184 -36.46 -11.07 23.34
CA SER A 184 -37.89 -11.41 23.38
C SER A 184 -38.72 -10.29 22.73
N ASN A 185 -39.71 -10.65 21.91
CA ASN A 185 -40.61 -9.72 21.18
C ASN A 185 -39.92 -8.76 20.19
N VAL A 186 -38.67 -9.06 19.81
CA VAL A 186 -37.95 -8.35 18.76
C VAL A 186 -37.72 -9.29 17.59
N THR A 187 -38.15 -8.88 16.40
CA THR A 187 -37.84 -9.56 15.15
C THR A 187 -36.76 -8.76 14.42
N LEU A 188 -35.67 -9.45 14.05
CA LEU A 188 -34.62 -8.90 13.22
C LEU A 188 -34.76 -9.49 11.81
N THR A 189 -34.89 -8.62 10.81
CA THR A 189 -34.87 -9.02 9.40
C THR A 189 -33.70 -8.32 8.73
N ALA A 190 -32.79 -9.08 8.14
CA ALA A 190 -31.69 -8.55 7.36
C ALA A 190 -31.88 -8.91 5.89
N ALA A 191 -31.68 -7.94 4.99
CA ALA A 191 -31.71 -8.14 3.55
C ALA A 191 -30.47 -7.49 2.92
N ASP A 192 -29.74 -8.26 2.12
CA ASP A 192 -28.65 -7.75 1.29
C ASP A 192 -29.23 -6.97 0.11
N SER A 193 -28.87 -5.69 0.00
CA SER A 193 -29.24 -4.81 -1.11
C SER A 193 -28.00 -4.54 -1.97
N ALA A 194 -27.54 -5.59 -2.64
CA ALA A 194 -26.33 -5.56 -3.47
C ALA A 194 -26.33 -4.42 -4.51
N ALA A 195 -27.49 -4.10 -5.09
CA ALA A 195 -27.63 -3.00 -6.06
C ALA A 195 -27.34 -1.60 -5.47
N ASN A 196 -27.48 -1.45 -4.15
CA ASN A 196 -27.26 -0.20 -3.42
C ASN A 196 -26.06 -0.28 -2.46
N GLU A 197 -25.24 -1.34 -2.55
CA GLU A 197 -24.08 -1.60 -1.68
C GLU A 197 -24.38 -1.45 -0.17
N THR A 198 -25.60 -1.83 0.25
CA THR A 198 -26.06 -1.69 1.64
C THR A 198 -26.69 -2.98 2.15
N VAL A 199 -26.55 -3.22 3.45
CA VAL A 199 -27.31 -4.26 4.16
C VAL A 199 -28.41 -3.57 4.94
N ASN A 200 -29.66 -3.88 4.60
CA ASN A 200 -30.82 -3.35 5.29
C ASN A 200 -31.13 -4.25 6.49
N VAL A 201 -31.01 -3.71 7.70
CA VAL A 201 -31.40 -4.39 8.93
C VAL A 201 -32.65 -3.71 9.49
N THR A 202 -33.78 -4.39 9.39
CA THR A 202 -35.04 -3.96 9.97
C THR A 202 -35.17 -4.55 11.38
N ILE A 203 -35.35 -3.66 12.36
CA ILE A 203 -35.61 -4.03 13.75
C ILE A 203 -37.08 -3.73 14.03
N ALA A 204 -37.89 -4.78 14.12
CA ALA A 204 -39.29 -4.67 14.53
C ALA A 204 -39.40 -5.10 16.00
N ALA A 205 -39.84 -4.19 16.86
CA ALA A 205 -40.14 -4.49 18.25
C ALA A 205 -41.65 -4.35 18.47
N ALA A 206 -42.30 -5.39 18.97
CA ALA A 206 -43.68 -5.29 19.41
C ALA A 206 -43.69 -4.83 20.88
N GLY A 207 -44.19 -3.61 21.12
CA GLY A 207 -44.40 -3.09 22.47
C GLY A 207 -45.35 -1.88 22.49
N GLY A 208 -46.60 -2.11 22.93
CA GLY A 208 -47.64 -1.12 23.32
C GLY A 208 -48.31 -0.37 22.16
N THR A 209 -49.59 -0.57 21.86
CA THR A 209 -50.75 0.01 22.58
C THR A 209 -51.93 -0.95 22.76
N THR A 210 -51.76 -2.23 22.45
CA THR A 210 -52.77 -3.29 22.64
C THR A 210 -52.41 -4.30 23.72
N ASP A 211 -51.18 -4.26 24.26
CA ASP A 211 -50.74 -5.21 25.28
C ASP A 211 -51.25 -4.79 26.68
N PRO A 212 -51.80 -5.73 27.46
CA PRO A 212 -52.22 -5.46 28.82
C PRO A 212 -51.03 -4.96 29.66
N GLN A 213 -51.22 -3.87 30.39
CA GLN A 213 -50.28 -3.42 31.40
C GLN A 213 -50.19 -4.47 32.51
N VAL A 214 -48.99 -4.98 32.75
CA VAL A 214 -48.74 -6.05 33.74
C VAL A 214 -48.01 -5.53 34.97
N VAL A 215 -48.32 -6.13 36.12
CA VAL A 215 -47.62 -5.94 37.40
C VAL A 215 -47.10 -7.29 37.88
N LYS A 216 -45.98 -7.30 38.61
CA LYS A 216 -45.48 -8.52 39.27
C LYS A 216 -46.16 -8.71 40.62
N GLY A 217 -46.50 -9.95 40.94
CA GLY A 217 -47.13 -10.31 42.22
C GLY A 217 -46.96 -11.77 42.56
N VAL A 218 -47.56 -12.17 43.67
CA VAL A 218 -47.56 -13.55 44.16
C VAL A 218 -49.00 -14.03 44.29
N ALA A 219 -49.30 -15.22 43.78
CA ALA A 219 -50.60 -15.84 43.97
C ALA A 219 -50.76 -16.30 45.43
N GLY A 220 -51.86 -15.93 46.07
CA GLY A 220 -52.21 -16.36 47.43
C GLY A 220 -52.80 -17.77 47.49
N GLU A 221 -53.42 -18.19 46.40
CA GLU A 221 -54.07 -19.49 46.21
C GLU A 221 -53.84 -20.03 44.79
N ALA A 222 -54.44 -21.16 44.45
CA ALA A 222 -54.47 -21.64 43.08
C ALA A 222 -55.38 -20.73 42.22
N LEU A 223 -54.80 -20.09 41.22
CA LEU A 223 -55.49 -19.19 40.28
C LEU A 223 -55.51 -19.84 38.90
N ALA A 224 -56.65 -19.76 38.22
CA ALA A 224 -56.73 -20.04 36.79
C ALA A 224 -56.33 -18.80 35.99
N ALA A 225 -55.91 -19.00 34.73
CA ALA A 225 -55.68 -17.88 33.83
C ALA A 225 -56.95 -17.03 33.70
N TYR A 226 -56.77 -15.72 33.84
CA TYR A 226 -57.81 -14.69 33.80
C TYR A 226 -58.82 -14.68 34.95
N ASP A 227 -58.52 -15.35 36.07
CA ASP A 227 -59.26 -15.14 37.31
C ASP A 227 -59.09 -13.67 37.76
N LEU A 228 -60.20 -13.00 38.07
CA LEU A 228 -60.21 -11.70 38.73
C LEU A 228 -59.68 -11.84 40.15
N CYS A 229 -58.70 -11.01 40.51
CA CYS A 229 -58.02 -11.09 41.79
C CYS A 229 -58.02 -9.74 42.52
N TYR A 230 -58.23 -9.79 43.83
CA TYR A 230 -58.01 -8.67 44.76
C TYR A 230 -56.65 -8.81 45.45
N LEU A 231 -56.14 -7.72 46.00
CA LEU A 231 -54.93 -7.74 46.83
C LEU A 231 -55.35 -7.91 48.28
N LYS A 232 -54.96 -9.03 48.90
CA LYS A 232 -55.23 -9.28 50.32
C LYS A 232 -54.16 -8.63 51.19
N ALA A 233 -54.46 -8.44 52.48
CA ALA A 233 -53.55 -7.84 53.46
C ALA A 233 -52.20 -8.57 53.63
N ASP A 234 -52.09 -9.82 53.14
CA ASP A 234 -50.83 -10.57 53.12
C ASP A 234 -49.90 -10.18 51.93
N GLY A 235 -50.31 -9.22 51.11
CA GLY A 235 -49.56 -8.73 49.95
C GLY A 235 -49.65 -9.63 48.71
N LYS A 236 -50.55 -10.64 48.72
CA LYS A 236 -50.73 -11.59 47.61
C LYS A 236 -52.06 -11.36 46.89
N TYR A 237 -52.13 -11.83 45.66
CA TYR A 237 -53.34 -11.79 44.85
C TYR A 237 -54.18 -13.05 45.06
N TRP A 238 -55.43 -12.86 45.46
CA TRP A 238 -56.43 -13.90 45.74
C TRP A 238 -57.67 -13.66 44.88
N LYS A 239 -58.48 -14.68 44.61
CA LYS A 239 -59.68 -14.55 43.77
C LYS A 239 -60.69 -13.56 44.37
N ALA A 240 -61.11 -12.59 43.56
CA ALA A 240 -62.16 -11.66 43.90
C ALA A 240 -63.53 -12.27 43.66
N ALA A 241 -64.50 -11.91 44.49
CA ALA A 241 -65.90 -12.32 44.35
C ALA A 241 -66.79 -11.17 44.82
N SER A 242 -67.86 -10.87 44.07
CA SER A 242 -68.81 -9.82 44.45
C SER A 242 -69.54 -10.15 45.75
N GLY A 243 -69.66 -11.43 46.14
CA GLY A 243 -70.42 -11.86 47.32
C GLY A 243 -69.85 -11.49 48.69
N SER A 244 -68.73 -10.76 48.76
CA SER A 244 -68.16 -10.31 50.03
C SER A 244 -67.33 -9.04 49.87
N VAL A 245 -67.55 -8.08 50.78
CA VAL A 245 -66.72 -6.87 50.89
C VAL A 245 -65.25 -7.18 51.21
N ALA A 246 -64.97 -8.33 51.84
CA ALA A 246 -63.61 -8.72 52.21
C ALA A 246 -62.77 -9.21 51.02
N THR A 247 -63.41 -9.55 49.89
CA THR A 247 -62.77 -10.06 48.67
C THR A 247 -62.78 -9.06 47.52
N MET A 248 -63.12 -7.80 47.81
CA MET A 248 -63.27 -6.71 46.85
C MET A 248 -62.47 -5.49 47.32
N PRO A 249 -61.99 -4.62 46.42
CA PRO A 249 -62.18 -4.63 44.96
C PRO A 249 -61.29 -5.63 44.23
N GLY A 250 -61.77 -6.18 43.12
CA GLY A 250 -60.93 -6.84 42.12
C GLY A 250 -60.02 -5.82 41.42
N LEU A 251 -58.72 -6.11 41.34
CA LEU A 251 -57.69 -5.18 40.89
C LEU A 251 -56.93 -5.65 39.66
N VAL A 252 -56.75 -6.95 39.49
CA VAL A 252 -55.94 -7.55 38.44
C VAL A 252 -56.59 -8.84 37.91
N LEU A 253 -56.22 -9.25 36.71
CA LEU A 253 -56.47 -10.61 36.20
C LEU A 253 -55.19 -11.44 36.30
N ALA A 254 -55.29 -12.71 36.68
CA ALA A 254 -54.16 -13.63 36.59
C ALA A 254 -53.72 -13.79 35.12
N SER A 255 -52.45 -13.59 34.78
CA SER A 255 -51.99 -13.68 33.38
C SER A 255 -51.87 -15.12 32.87
N ALA A 256 -51.87 -16.09 33.77
CA ALA A 256 -51.73 -17.52 33.51
C ALA A 256 -52.31 -18.30 34.71
N ALA A 257 -52.31 -19.63 34.63
CA ALA A 257 -52.57 -20.44 35.81
C ALA A 257 -51.40 -20.33 36.80
N PHE A 258 -51.71 -20.18 38.09
CA PHE A 258 -50.75 -20.13 39.17
C PHE A 258 -51.10 -21.12 40.26
N THR A 259 -50.09 -21.71 40.86
CA THR A 259 -50.20 -22.42 42.14
C THR A 259 -50.03 -21.45 43.31
N ALA A 260 -50.49 -21.83 44.51
CA ALA A 260 -50.34 -20.98 45.68
C ALA A 260 -48.87 -20.65 45.96
N ASN A 261 -48.59 -19.39 46.31
CA ASN A 261 -47.27 -18.80 46.52
C ASN A 261 -46.39 -18.67 45.27
N GLN A 262 -46.92 -18.95 44.07
CA GLN A 262 -46.17 -18.75 42.84
C GLN A 262 -46.09 -17.26 42.50
N SER A 263 -44.87 -16.78 42.23
CA SER A 263 -44.65 -15.44 41.68
C SER A 263 -44.96 -15.41 40.19
N GLY A 264 -45.58 -14.34 39.72
CA GLY A 264 -46.06 -14.24 38.34
C GLY A 264 -46.31 -12.82 37.89
N SER A 265 -46.69 -12.69 36.63
CA SER A 265 -47.27 -11.46 36.10
C SER A 265 -48.78 -11.48 36.30
N PHE A 266 -49.35 -10.31 36.54
CA PHE A 266 -50.78 -10.08 36.66
C PHE A 266 -51.17 -8.92 35.77
N ILE A 267 -52.29 -9.02 35.08
CA ILE A 267 -52.78 -7.98 34.18
C ILE A 267 -53.49 -6.92 35.02
N ARG A 268 -52.96 -5.70 35.01
CA ARG A 268 -53.50 -4.56 35.76
C ARG A 268 -54.50 -3.74 34.96
N ARG A 269 -54.27 -3.55 33.65
CA ARG A 269 -55.14 -2.80 32.73
C ARG A 269 -54.93 -3.26 31.27
N GLY A 270 -55.85 -2.90 30.38
CA GLY A 270 -55.71 -3.02 28.92
C GLY A 270 -56.54 -4.14 28.30
N GLN A 271 -56.38 -4.35 26.99
CA GLN A 271 -57.17 -5.32 26.24
C GLN A 271 -56.73 -6.75 26.56
N VAL A 272 -57.68 -7.58 26.96
CA VAL A 272 -57.45 -8.99 27.30
C VAL A 272 -58.42 -9.85 26.50
N THR A 273 -57.90 -10.91 25.90
CA THR A 273 -58.70 -11.87 25.12
C THR A 273 -58.66 -13.24 25.81
N ASN A 274 -59.83 -13.82 26.05
CA ASN A 274 -59.98 -15.20 26.50
C ASN A 274 -61.11 -15.86 25.72
N SER A 275 -60.78 -16.89 24.94
CA SER A 275 -61.73 -17.61 24.08
C SER A 275 -62.86 -18.31 24.84
N LYS A 276 -62.75 -18.44 26.18
CA LYS A 276 -63.79 -19.03 27.04
C LYS A 276 -64.81 -18.02 27.56
N TRP A 277 -64.57 -16.71 27.40
CA TRP A 277 -65.57 -15.71 27.77
C TRP A 277 -66.70 -15.68 26.74
N ALA A 278 -67.89 -15.29 27.21
CA ALA A 278 -69.10 -15.19 26.41
C ALA A 278 -69.87 -13.92 26.78
N PHE A 279 -69.23 -12.76 26.60
CA PHE A 279 -69.88 -11.46 26.82
C PHE A 279 -70.98 -11.25 25.79
N ALA A 280 -72.23 -11.22 26.24
CA ALA A 280 -73.41 -11.15 25.36
C ALA A 280 -73.56 -9.77 24.69
N THR A 281 -73.05 -8.70 25.31
CA THR A 281 -73.24 -7.33 24.85
C THR A 281 -71.90 -6.62 24.69
N VAL A 282 -71.45 -6.47 23.43
CA VAL A 282 -70.29 -5.65 23.09
C VAL A 282 -70.58 -4.19 23.43
N GLY A 283 -69.63 -3.51 24.07
CA GLY A 283 -69.78 -2.16 24.63
C GLY A 283 -70.45 -2.14 26.01
N GLY A 284 -70.97 -3.27 26.50
CA GLY A 284 -71.55 -3.39 27.84
C GLY A 284 -70.48 -3.46 28.93
N PHE A 285 -70.83 -2.95 30.12
CA PHE A 285 -69.98 -3.08 31.31
C PHE A 285 -69.82 -4.56 31.70
N VAL A 286 -68.61 -4.89 32.16
CA VAL A 286 -68.29 -6.16 32.81
C VAL A 286 -68.10 -5.88 34.29
N TYR A 287 -68.70 -6.71 35.13
CA TYR A 287 -68.68 -6.65 36.57
C TYR A 287 -67.90 -7.83 37.17
N ALA A 288 -67.44 -7.67 38.41
CA ALA A 288 -66.99 -8.80 39.21
C ALA A 288 -68.17 -9.76 39.46
N GLY A 289 -67.99 -11.06 39.23
CA GLY A 289 -69.03 -12.06 39.48
C GLY A 289 -69.04 -12.60 40.91
N SER A 290 -70.13 -13.26 41.28
CA SER A 290 -70.31 -13.86 42.61
C SER A 290 -69.50 -15.15 42.81
N THR A 291 -69.22 -15.88 41.72
CA THR A 291 -68.26 -16.99 41.72
C THR A 291 -66.83 -16.44 41.79
N ALA A 292 -66.02 -16.95 42.72
CA ALA A 292 -64.65 -16.49 42.91
C ALA A 292 -63.80 -16.53 41.62
N GLY A 293 -63.20 -15.39 41.27
CA GLY A 293 -62.38 -15.19 40.09
C GLY A 293 -63.18 -14.87 38.81
N SER A 294 -64.51 -14.91 38.85
CA SER A 294 -65.34 -14.78 37.64
C SER A 294 -65.62 -13.33 37.25
N LEU A 295 -65.93 -13.16 35.96
CA LEU A 295 -66.38 -11.91 35.35
C LEU A 295 -67.78 -12.14 34.78
N THR A 296 -68.66 -11.14 34.84
CA THR A 296 -70.04 -11.24 34.35
C THR A 296 -70.54 -9.93 33.74
N GLN A 297 -71.53 -9.99 32.85
CA GLN A 297 -72.30 -8.80 32.43
C GLN A 297 -73.65 -8.69 33.15
N THR A 298 -73.98 -9.66 34.01
CA THR A 298 -75.13 -9.56 34.92
C THR A 298 -74.73 -8.73 36.13
N ILE A 299 -75.47 -7.65 36.36
CA ILE A 299 -75.24 -6.77 37.52
C ILE A 299 -75.44 -7.59 38.81
N PRO A 300 -74.49 -7.59 39.76
CA PRO A 300 -74.70 -8.14 41.10
C PRO A 300 -75.94 -7.52 41.74
N SER A 301 -76.80 -8.33 42.34
CA SER A 301 -78.16 -7.94 42.75
C SER A 301 -78.64 -8.55 44.06
N ALA A 302 -77.89 -9.47 44.66
CA ALA A 302 -78.22 -9.99 45.98
C ALA A 302 -77.72 -9.05 47.09
N SER A 303 -78.47 -8.96 48.18
CA SER A 303 -78.10 -8.16 49.35
C SER A 303 -76.72 -8.56 49.88
N GLY A 304 -75.87 -7.56 50.15
CA GLY A 304 -74.48 -7.71 50.56
C GLY A 304 -73.48 -7.91 49.42
N GLU A 305 -73.93 -8.09 48.17
CA GLU A 305 -73.02 -8.14 47.03
C GLU A 305 -72.43 -6.76 46.72
N GLN A 306 -71.19 -6.77 46.25
CA GLN A 306 -70.43 -5.59 45.85
C GLN A 306 -70.50 -5.43 44.33
N LEU A 307 -71.16 -4.35 43.88
CA LEU A 307 -71.15 -3.93 42.49
C LEU A 307 -69.83 -3.21 42.20
N GLN A 308 -69.00 -3.83 41.37
CA GLN A 308 -67.79 -3.24 40.82
C GLN A 308 -67.75 -3.43 39.31
N ILE A 309 -67.54 -2.34 38.58
CA ILE A 309 -67.22 -2.40 37.14
C ILE A 309 -65.73 -2.68 36.99
N VAL A 310 -65.39 -3.72 36.24
CA VAL A 310 -64.01 -4.17 36.01
C VAL A 310 -63.50 -3.92 34.59
N GLY A 311 -64.38 -3.52 33.67
CA GLY A 311 -64.03 -3.13 32.31
C GLY A 311 -65.24 -3.04 31.38
N ILE A 312 -64.97 -2.97 30.08
CA ILE A 312 -65.99 -2.93 29.01
C ILE A 312 -65.72 -4.07 28.02
N ALA A 313 -66.75 -4.80 27.61
CA ALA A 313 -66.60 -5.86 26.60
C ALA A 313 -66.30 -5.24 25.22
N LYS A 314 -65.19 -5.64 24.60
CA LYS A 314 -64.79 -5.22 23.23
C LYS A 314 -65.29 -6.20 22.17
N SER A 315 -65.49 -7.46 22.56
CA SER A 315 -66.12 -8.51 21.77
C SER A 315 -66.70 -9.56 22.73
N ALA A 316 -67.26 -10.67 22.22
CA ALA A 316 -67.72 -11.77 23.07
C ALA A 316 -66.59 -12.40 23.92
N THR A 317 -65.35 -12.32 23.45
CA THR A 317 -64.17 -12.96 24.06
C THR A 317 -63.09 -11.97 24.49
N GLN A 318 -63.37 -10.67 24.39
CA GLN A 318 -62.40 -9.61 24.70
C GLN A 318 -63.00 -8.57 25.63
N ILE A 319 -62.22 -8.15 26.62
CA ILE A 319 -62.52 -7.05 27.54
C ILE A 319 -61.42 -5.99 27.41
N ASP A 320 -61.79 -4.72 27.50
CA ASP A 320 -60.88 -3.66 27.89
C ASP A 320 -60.91 -3.56 29.42
N PHE A 321 -59.93 -4.20 30.06
CA PHE A 321 -59.87 -4.33 31.51
C PHE A 321 -59.38 -3.03 32.12
N GLU A 322 -60.25 -2.34 32.85
CA GLU A 322 -59.94 -1.11 33.55
C GLU A 322 -60.78 -1.07 34.83
N PRO A 323 -60.31 -1.73 35.90
CA PRO A 323 -61.13 -1.89 37.09
C PRO A 323 -61.29 -0.58 37.84
N ASN A 324 -62.55 -0.18 38.03
CA ASN A 324 -62.93 0.95 38.85
C ASN A 324 -62.82 0.56 40.33
N LEU A 325 -62.26 1.45 41.15
CA LEU A 325 -62.11 1.21 42.59
C LEU A 325 -63.35 1.61 43.41
N LEU A 326 -64.31 2.30 42.79
CA LEU A 326 -65.60 2.57 43.42
C LEU A 326 -66.38 1.26 43.58
N LEU A 327 -66.81 0.98 44.81
CA LEU A 327 -67.69 -0.13 45.15
C LEU A 327 -69.05 0.41 45.60
N VAL A 328 -70.11 -0.27 45.18
CA VAL A 328 -71.47 -0.02 45.67
C VAL A 328 -72.00 -1.32 46.26
N GLU A 329 -72.39 -1.29 47.53
CA GLU A 329 -73.05 -2.43 48.16
C GLU A 329 -74.52 -2.46 47.77
N VAL A 330 -75.01 -3.64 47.39
CA VAL A 330 -76.42 -3.87 47.11
C VAL A 330 -77.14 -4.12 48.43
N ALA A 331 -78.17 -3.32 48.72
CA ALA A 331 -78.99 -3.43 49.92
C ALA A 331 -80.05 -4.54 49.81
#